data_AF-A0A0Q5ZZ98-F1
#
_entry.id   AF-A0A0Q5ZZ98-F1
#
_cell.length_a   1.000
_cell.length_b   1.000
_cell.length_c   1.000
_cell.angle_alpha   90.00
_cell.angle_beta   90.00
_cell.angle_gamma   90.00
#
_symmetry.space_group_name_H-M   'P 1'
#
loop_
_entity.id
_entity.type
_entity.pdbx_description
1 polymer ?
#
loop_
_entity_poly.entity_id
_entity_poly.type
_entity_poly.pdbx_seq_one_letter_code
_entity_poly.pdbx_strand_id
1 'polypeptide(L)' 'MLYRILEPLGGVATCVQRQRLHLMRGALAHRGDARSIKTIAHASGFRSVTHASRSFHKAFGMPPGSYRQAGLAG' A
#
# COMPACT_ATOMS: atom_id res chain seq x y z
N MET A 1 2.93 28.70 2.98
CA MET A 1 3.07 28.65 1.51
C MET A 1 4.18 27.65 1.13
N LEU A 2 3.95 26.33 1.24
CA LEU A 2 5.00 25.30 0.98
C LEU A 2 4.48 23.97 0.38
N TYR A 3 3.23 23.90 -0.09
CA TYR A 3 2.67 22.65 -0.65
C TYR A 3 2.59 22.61 -2.18
N ARG A 4 3.04 23.67 -2.87
CA ARG A 4 2.71 23.90 -4.28
C ARG A 4 3.71 23.30 -5.29
N ILE A 5 4.94 23.03 -4.86
CA ILE A 5 6.03 22.64 -5.78
C ILE A 5 5.85 21.22 -6.34
N LEU A 6 4.99 20.38 -5.76
CA LEU A 6 4.77 19.02 -6.25
C LEU A 6 3.56 18.88 -7.18
N GLU A 7 2.82 19.95 -7.47
CA GLU A 7 1.60 19.90 -8.29
C GLU A 7 1.79 19.30 -9.72
N PRO A 8 2.91 19.50 -10.45
CA PRO A 8 3.01 19.00 -11.83
C PRO A 8 3.19 17.48 -11.99
N LEU A 9 3.49 16.75 -10.90
CA LEU A 9 3.77 15.30 -10.89
C LEU A 9 2.83 14.50 -9.97
N GLY A 10 1.86 15.15 -9.31
CA GLY A 10 0.89 14.51 -8.40
C GLY A 10 1.07 14.80 -6.91
N GLY A 11 1.87 15.79 -6.52
CA GLY A 11 1.94 16.31 -5.15
C GLY A 11 2.78 15.47 -4.17
N VAL A 12 3.04 16.02 -2.98
CA VAL A 12 3.50 15.25 -1.79
C VAL A 12 2.57 14.07 -1.54
N ALA A 13 1.28 14.24 -1.86
CA ALA A 13 0.27 13.20 -1.84
C ALA A 13 0.69 11.94 -2.58
N THR A 14 1.26 12.03 -3.79
CA THR A 14 1.69 10.84 -4.56
C THR A 14 2.94 10.21 -3.95
N CYS A 15 3.88 11.00 -3.43
CA CYS A 15 5.07 10.48 -2.77
C CYS A 15 4.69 9.73 -1.48
N VAL A 16 3.81 10.32 -0.67
CA VAL A 16 3.21 9.69 0.52
C VAL A 16 2.43 8.44 0.13
N GLN A 17 1.61 8.49 -0.92
CA GLN A 17 0.86 7.33 -1.40
C GLN A 17 1.79 6.17 -1.78
N ARG A 18 2.87 6.42 -2.52
CA ARG A 18 3.87 5.39 -2.85
C ARG A 18 4.52 4.84 -1.59
N GLN A 19 4.90 5.69 -0.65
CA GLN A 19 5.50 5.25 0.61
C GLN A 19 4.56 4.31 1.38
N ARG A 20 3.27 4.68 1.48
CA ARG A 20 2.24 3.84 2.11
C ARG A 20 2.11 2.48 1.41
N LEU A 21 2.17 2.46 0.09
CA LEU A 21 2.13 1.23 -0.70
C LEU A 21 3.36 0.34 -0.48
N HIS A 22 4.55 0.93 -0.34
CA HIS A 22 5.78 0.19 0.00
C HIS A 22 5.72 -0.41 1.41
N LEU A 23 5.23 0.33 2.41
CA LEU A 23 5.02 -0.18 3.77
C LEU A 23 4.05 -1.36 3.77
N MET A 24 2.92 -1.23 3.05
CA MET A 24 1.94 -2.29 2.88
C MET A 24 2.55 -3.53 2.23
N ARG A 25 3.38 -3.36 1.20
CA ARG A 25 4.09 -4.46 0.53
C ARG A 25 5.03 -5.19 1.48
N GLY A 26 5.82 -4.45 2.27
CA GLY A 26 6.75 -5.03 3.23
C GLY A 26 6.05 -5.88 4.29
N ALA A 27 4.92 -5.38 4.82
CA ALA A 27 4.10 -6.14 5.77
C ALA A 27 3.49 -7.40 5.14
N LEU A 28 2.99 -7.32 3.90
CA LEU A 28 2.41 -8.48 3.20
C LEU A 28 3.44 -9.53 2.78
N ALA A 29 4.69 -9.13 2.58
CA ALA A 29 5.80 -10.04 2.30
C ALA A 29 6.27 -10.81 3.54
N HIS A 30 5.92 -10.34 4.74
CA HIS A 30 6.33 -10.98 5.98
C HIS A 30 5.40 -12.17 6.30
N ARG A 31 5.87 -13.40 6.10
CA ARG A 31 5.07 -14.62 6.35
C ARG A 31 4.57 -14.77 7.79
N GLY A 32 5.33 -14.27 8.75
CA GLY A 32 4.96 -14.30 10.18
C GLY A 32 3.86 -13.30 10.53
N ASP A 33 3.47 -12.42 9.60
CA ASP A 33 2.47 -11.41 9.85
C ASP A 33 1.04 -11.96 9.65
N ALA A 34 0.46 -12.48 10.73
CA ALA A 34 -0.91 -12.97 10.76
C ALA A 34 -1.97 -11.84 10.75
N ARG A 35 -1.55 -10.56 10.69
CA ARG A 35 -2.50 -9.43 10.68
C ARG A 35 -3.40 -9.50 9.45
N SER A 36 -4.64 -9.05 9.64
CA SER A 36 -5.59 -8.92 8.54
C SER A 36 -5.13 -7.85 7.53
N ILE A 37 -5.50 -8.00 6.26
CA ILE A 37 -5.22 -6.97 5.23
C ILE A 37 -5.78 -5.61 5.64
N LYS A 38 -6.91 -5.59 6.37
CA LYS A 38 -7.49 -4.37 6.94
C LYS A 38 -6.57 -3.70 7.94
N THR A 39 -6.00 -4.47 8.87
CA THR A 39 -5.04 -3.97 9.86
C THR A 39 -3.78 -3.45 9.18
N ILE A 40 -3.25 -4.18 8.20
CA ILE A 40 -2.07 -3.76 7.44
C ILE A 40 -2.34 -2.48 6.65
N ALA A 41 -3.51 -2.36 6.01
CA ALA A 41 -3.91 -1.16 5.30
C ALA A 41 -3.99 0.05 6.24
N HIS A 42 -4.60 -0.11 7.42
CA HIS A 42 -4.66 0.93 8.45
C HIS A 42 -3.28 1.33 8.97
N ALA A 43 -2.42 0.35 9.29
CA ALA A 43 -1.05 0.59 9.74
C ALA A 43 -0.20 1.30 8.67
N SER A 44 -0.49 1.03 7.40
CA SER A 44 0.15 1.69 6.26
C SER A 44 -0.42 3.09 5.97
N GLY A 45 -1.40 3.59 6.75
CA GLY A 45 -1.96 4.93 6.61
C GLY A 45 -3.16 5.04 5.66
N PHE A 46 -3.79 3.93 5.28
CA PHE A 46 -5.06 3.95 4.54
C PHE A 46 -6.26 3.91 5.49
N ARG A 47 -7.23 4.80 5.27
CA ARG A 47 -8.52 4.80 5.99
C ARG A 47 -9.51 3.76 5.47
N SER A 48 -9.32 3.27 4.24
CA SER A 48 -10.22 2.31 3.60
C SER A 48 -9.44 1.21 2.89
N VAL A 49 -9.80 -0.03 3.20
CA VAL A 49 -9.20 -1.24 2.61
C VAL A 49 -9.49 -1.31 1.12
N THR A 50 -10.69 -0.95 0.68
CA THR A 50 -11.06 -0.94 -0.74
C THR A 50 -10.16 0.02 -1.54
N HIS A 51 -9.90 1.20 -0.98
CA HIS A 51 -9.01 2.18 -1.61
C HIS A 51 -7.55 1.72 -1.61
N ALA A 52 -7.10 1.10 -0.51
CA ALA A 52 -5.77 0.50 -0.41
C ALA A 52 -5.58 -0.61 -1.46
N SER A 53 -6.51 -1.55 -1.56
CA SER A 53 -6.47 -2.67 -2.52
C SER A 53 -6.44 -2.19 -3.97
N ARG A 54 -7.27 -1.20 -4.34
CA ARG A 54 -7.25 -0.62 -5.69
C ARG A 54 -5.92 0.07 -6.01
N SER A 55 -5.42 0.87 -5.06
CA SER A 55 -4.14 1.58 -5.21
C SER A 55 -2.97 0.60 -5.32
N PHE A 56 -2.99 -0.46 -4.50
CA PHE A 56 -1.97 -1.50 -4.48
C PHE A 56 -1.99 -2.31 -5.77
N HIS A 57 -3.16 -2.74 -6.23
CA HIS A 57 -3.30 -3.41 -7.52
C HIS A 57 -2.81 -2.53 -8.68
N LYS A 58 -3.15 -1.24 -8.68
CA LYS A 58 -2.68 -0.30 -9.72
C LYS A 58 -1.16 -0.14 -9.72
N ALA A 59 -0.50 -0.26 -8.56
CA ALA A 59 0.94 -0.08 -8.43
C ALA A 59 1.76 -1.37 -8.63
N PHE A 60 1.23 -2.52 -8.21
CA PHE A 60 1.95 -3.80 -8.21
C PHE A 60 1.33 -4.87 -9.13
N GLY A 61 0.23 -4.56 -9.81
CA GLY A 61 -0.45 -5.46 -10.74
C GLY A 61 -1.27 -6.57 -10.09
N MET A 62 -1.27 -6.69 -8.76
CA MET A 62 -2.00 -7.74 -8.05
C MET A 62 -2.61 -7.26 -6.73
N PRO A 63 -3.74 -7.84 -6.27
CA PRO A 63 -4.34 -7.46 -5.00
C PRO A 63 -3.46 -7.87 -3.81
N PRO A 64 -3.54 -7.15 -2.67
CA PRO A 64 -2.73 -7.44 -1.49
C PRO A 64 -2.98 -8.86 -0.92
N GLY A 65 -4.19 -9.39 -1.06
CA GLY A 65 -4.50 -10.76 -0.64
C GLY A 65 -3.78 -11.81 -1.47
N SER A 66 -3.82 -11.69 -2.79
CA SER A 66 -3.06 -12.55 -3.70
C SER A 66 -1.56 -12.39 -3.51
N TYR A 67 -1.07 -11.17 -3.22
CA TYR A 67 0.35 -10.91 -2.96
C TYR A 67 0.85 -11.69 -1.75
N ARG A 68 0.07 -11.68 -0.67
CA ARG A 68 0.36 -12.47 0.53
C ARG A 68 0.32 -13.98 0.25
N GLN A 69 -0.65 -14.46 -0.53
CA GLN A 69 -0.73 -15.88 -0.90
C GLN A 69 0.46 -16.31 -1.78
N ALA A 70 0.86 -15.50 -2.77
CA ALA A 70 2.04 -15.75 -3.58
C ALA A 70 3.32 -15.77 -2.72
N GLY A 71 3.42 -14.83 -1.77
CA GLY A 71 4.50 -14.78 -0.80
C GLY A 71 4.51 -15.92 0.21
N LEU A 72 3.41 -16.68 0.37
CA LEU A 72 3.29 -17.90 1.18
C LEU A 72 3.51 -19.20 0.37
N ALA A 73 3.35 -19.15 -0.95
CA ALA A 73 3.48 -20.32 -1.82
C ALA A 73 4.94 -20.62 -2.26
N GLY A 74 5.87 -19.68 -2.05
CA GLY A 74 7.30 -19.85 -2.36
C GLY A 74 8.16 -20.40 -1.23
#